data_AF-A0AAV4GGD1-F1
#
_entry.id   AF-A0AAV4GGD1-F1
#
_cell.length_a   1.000
_cell.length_b   1.000
_cell.length_c   1.000
_cell.angle_alpha   90.00
_cell.angle_beta   90.00
_cell.angle_gamma   90.00
#
_symmetry.space_group_name_H-M   'P 1'
#
loop_
_entity.id
_entity.type
_entity.pdbx_description
1 polymer ?
#
loop_
_entity_poly.entity_id
_entity_poly.type
_entity_poly.pdbx_seq_one_letter_code
_entity_poly.pdbx_strand_id
1 'polypeptide(L)' 'VFLGQKYGYRPIPAEILASEFEMLRECAKQSPDEVKLLDEWYKRDDNFVPAWYVLQPISSIFTNFNNKVSAKLLLYRT' A
#
# COMPACT_ATOMS: atom_id res chain seq x y z
N VAL A 1 32.56 7.72 -0.12
CA VAL A 1 32.21 6.71 -1.16
C VAL A 1 30.84 6.14 -0.79
N PHE A 2 29.82 6.30 -1.64
CA PHE A 2 28.44 5.82 -1.40
C PHE A 2 28.33 4.31 -1.71
N LEU A 3 28.96 3.49 -0.87
CA LEU A 3 28.86 2.04 -0.93
C LEU A 3 27.67 1.61 -0.05
N GLY A 4 26.44 1.88 -0.49
CA GLY A 4 25.27 1.62 0.37
C GLY A 4 23.89 1.59 -0.28
N GLN A 5 23.77 1.78 -1.60
CA GLN A 5 22.46 1.72 -2.27
C GLN A 5 22.51 0.79 -3.47
N LYS A 6 22.65 -0.52 -3.24
CA LYS A 6 22.53 -1.50 -4.34
C LYS A 6 21.14 -1.44 -5.01
N TYR A 7 20.13 -0.90 -4.31
CA TYR A 7 18.75 -0.89 -4.78
C TYR A 7 17.99 0.45 -4.63
N GLY A 8 18.62 1.51 -4.09
CA GLY A 8 18.02 2.85 -4.00
C GLY A 8 16.65 2.92 -3.28
N TYR A 9 15.89 3.98 -3.56
CA TYR A 9 14.50 4.13 -3.14
C TYR A 9 13.62 3.12 -3.91
N ARG A 10 12.91 2.25 -3.19
CA ARG A 10 11.97 1.28 -3.76
C ARG A 10 10.57 1.51 -3.20
N PRO A 11 9.76 2.35 -3.88
CA PRO A 11 8.37 2.51 -3.48
C PRO A 11 7.64 1.18 -3.69
N ILE A 12 6.59 0.99 -2.90
CA ILE A 12 5.65 -0.11 -3.10
C ILE A 12 4.98 0.09 -4.47
N PRO A 13 4.83 -0.95 -5.30
CA PRO A 13 4.16 -0.83 -6.59
C PRO A 13 2.74 -0.30 -6.41
N ALA A 14 2.37 0.70 -7.19
CA ALA A 14 1.00 1.21 -7.18
C ALA A 14 0.02 0.26 -7.88
N GLU A 15 0.53 -0.57 -8.78
CA GLU A 15 -0.22 -1.49 -9.62
C GLU A 15 0.52 -2.82 -9.66
N ILE A 16 -0.23 -3.92 -9.51
CA ILE A 16 0.30 -5.29 -9.52
C ILE A 16 -0.61 -6.14 -10.40
N LEU A 17 -0.04 -7.00 -11.24
CA LEU A 17 -0.82 -7.92 -12.05
C LEU A 17 -1.68 -8.82 -11.14
N ALA A 18 -2.92 -9.11 -11.52
CA ALA A 18 -3.79 -9.96 -10.68
C ALA A 18 -3.15 -11.30 -10.33
N SER A 19 -2.53 -11.98 -11.29
CA SER A 19 -1.86 -13.25 -11.02
C SER A 19 -0.72 -13.14 -10.00
N GLU A 20 0.06 -12.04 -10.03
CA GLU A 20 1.14 -11.82 -9.07
C GLU A 20 0.59 -11.46 -7.68
N PHE A 21 -0.44 -10.62 -7.62
CA PHE A 21 -1.08 -10.25 -6.37
C PHE A 21 -1.69 -11.46 -5.66
N GLU A 22 -2.39 -12.33 -6.40
CA GLU A 22 -2.92 -13.57 -5.83
C GLU A 22 -1.79 -14.45 -5.27
N MET A 23 -0.65 -14.57 -5.96
CA MET A 23 0.51 -15.31 -5.41
C MET A 23 1.03 -14.72 -4.10
N LEU A 24 1.11 -13.39 -4.00
CA LEU A 24 1.51 -12.71 -2.76
C LEU A 24 0.51 -12.98 -1.63
N ARG A 25 -0.79 -12.92 -1.94
CA ARG A 25 -1.88 -13.21 -1.03
C ARG A 25 -1.86 -14.65 -0.53
N GLU A 26 -1.58 -15.61 -1.42
CA GLU A 26 -1.38 -17.02 -1.08
C GLU A 26 -0.21 -17.22 -0.10
N CYS A 27 0.91 -16.53 -0.31
CA CYS A 27 2.05 -16.56 0.61
C CYS A 27 1.70 -15.95 1.99
N ALA A 28 0.90 -14.90 2.01
CA ALA A 28 0.47 -14.21 3.24
C ALA A 28 -0.61 -14.98 4.03
N LYS A 29 -1.17 -16.07 3.50
CA LYS A 29 -2.28 -16.83 4.14
C LYS A 29 -2.01 -17.29 5.57
N GLN A 30 -0.74 -17.42 5.96
CA GLN A 30 -0.36 -17.80 7.32
C GLN A 30 -0.66 -16.70 8.36
N SER A 31 -0.82 -15.45 7.91
CA SER A 31 -1.15 -14.29 8.74
C SER A 31 -2.46 -13.65 8.26
N PRO A 32 -3.59 -13.89 8.95
CA PRO A 32 -4.88 -13.33 8.56
C PRO A 32 -4.89 -11.80 8.50
N ASP A 33 -4.13 -11.14 9.37
CA ASP A 33 -4.01 -9.68 9.40
C ASP A 33 -3.30 -9.13 8.16
N GLU A 34 -2.28 -9.83 7.63
CA GLU A 34 -1.58 -9.43 6.40
C GLU A 34 -2.47 -9.58 5.17
N VAL A 35 -3.23 -10.68 5.07
CA VAL A 35 -4.21 -10.87 3.99
C VAL A 35 -5.28 -9.79 4.04
N LYS A 36 -5.80 -9.48 5.24
CA LYS A 36 -6.79 -8.42 5.40
C LYS A 36 -6.23 -7.06 4.97
N LEU A 37 -4.97 -6.77 5.30
CA LEU A 37 -4.32 -5.53 4.88
C LEU A 37 -4.17 -5.48 3.35
N LEU A 38 -3.73 -6.57 2.72
CA LEU A 38 -3.63 -6.64 1.25
C LEU A 38 -4.99 -6.40 0.58
N ASP A 39 -6.04 -7.07 1.05
CA ASP A 39 -7.41 -6.94 0.52
C ASP A 39 -8.02 -5.56 0.77
N GLU A 40 -7.63 -4.87 1.86
CA GLU A 40 -8.12 -3.52 2.17
C GLU A 40 -7.46 -2.45 1.29
N TRP A 41 -6.15 -2.59 1.04
CA TRP A 41 -5.35 -1.57 0.35
C TRP A 41 -5.30 -1.73 -1.16
N TYR A 42 -5.38 -2.94 -1.69
CA TYR A 42 -5.34 -3.20 -3.13
C TYR A 42 -6.72 -3.58 -3.64
N LYS A 43 -7.25 -2.84 -4.62
CA LYS A 43 -8.53 -3.16 -5.25
C LYS A 43 -8.31 -3.70 -6.65
N ARG A 44 -9.02 -4.78 -6.96
CA ARG A 44 -9.02 -5.36 -8.30
C ARG A 44 -9.68 -4.41 -9.29
N ASP A 45 -9.00 -4.16 -10.40
CA ASP A 45 -9.50 -3.45 -11.57
C ASP A 45 -9.67 -4.45 -12.71
N ASP A 46 -10.94 -4.76 -13.00
CA ASP A 46 -11.35 -5.67 -14.07
C ASP A 46 -11.49 -4.94 -15.43
N ASN A 47 -11.23 -3.62 -15.50
CA ASN A 47 -11.25 -2.89 -16.77
C ASN A 47 -10.00 -3.15 -17.62
N PHE A 48 -8.96 -3.72 -17.02
CA PHE A 48 -7.74 -4.13 -17.72
C PHE A 48 -7.82 -5.61 -18.14
N VAL A 49 -7.23 -5.91 -19.31
CA VAL A 49 -7.08 -7.28 -19.82
C VAL A 49 -5.59 -7.54 -20.06
N PRO A 50 -4.91 -8.37 -19.25
CA PRO A 50 -5.41 -9.08 -18.06
C PRO A 50 -5.72 -8.13 -16.88
N ALA A 51 -6.45 -8.59 -15.86
CA ALA A 51 -6.85 -7.79 -14.70
C ALA A 51 -5.66 -7.42 -13.78
N TRP A 52 -5.82 -6.32 -13.03
CA TRP A 52 -4.78 -5.77 -12.13
C TRP A 52 -5.35 -5.46 -10.75
N TYR A 53 -4.46 -5.31 -9.76
CA TYR A 53 -4.77 -4.76 -8.45
C TYR A 53 -4.09 -3.40 -8.29
N VAL A 54 -4.85 -2.40 -7.85
CA VAL A 54 -4.41 -1.01 -7.72
C VAL A 54 -4.42 -0.59 -6.26
N LEU A 55 -3.29 -0.06 -5.79
CA LEU A 55 -3.11 0.48 -4.45
C LEU A 55 -3.98 1.73 -4.25
N GLN A 56 -4.81 1.69 -3.22
CA GLN A 56 -5.68 2.80 -2.87
C GLN A 56 -4.88 3.96 -2.26
N PRO A 57 -5.27 5.22 -2.53
CA PRO A 57 -4.67 6.36 -1.85
C PRO A 57 -4.97 6.28 -0.34
N ILE A 58 -4.06 6.80 0.48
CA ILE A 58 -4.20 6.80 1.95
C ILE A 58 -5.50 7.46 2.44
N SER A 59 -5.99 8.46 1.71
CA SER A 59 -7.26 9.13 1.99
C SER A 59 -8.50 8.27 1.73
N SER A 60 -8.37 7.15 1.00
CA SER A 60 -9.48 6.21 0.77
C SER A 60 -9.85 5.44 2.04
N ILE A 61 -8.90 5.23 2.96
CA ILE A 61 -9.11 4.47 4.19
C ILE A 61 -9.09 5.41 5.39
N PHE A 62 -8.14 6.34 5.43
CA PHE A 62 -8.07 7.36 6.48
C PHE A 62 -8.71 8.67 6.02
N THR A 63 -10.02 8.80 6.26
CA THR A 63 -10.73 10.06 6.10
C THR A 63 -10.06 11.13 6.97
N ASN A 64 -9.71 12.29 6.37
CA ASN A 64 -8.94 13.39 6.98
C ASN A 64 -7.42 13.21 7.09
N PHE A 65 -6.79 12.25 6.39
CA PHE A 65 -5.31 12.18 6.36
C PHE A 65 -4.65 13.49 5.93
N ASN A 66 -5.25 14.22 4.98
CA ASN A 66 -4.74 15.50 4.49
C ASN A 66 -5.25 16.71 5.31
N ASN A 67 -5.92 16.49 6.45
CA ASN A 67 -6.38 17.58 7.29
C ASN A 67 -5.18 18.18 8.05
N LYS A 68 -4.68 19.31 7.55
CA LYS A 68 -3.52 20.06 8.08
C LYS A 68 -3.66 20.48 9.55
N VAL A 69 -4.82 20.26 10.18
CA VAL A 69 -5.07 20.54 11.60
C VAL A 69 -4.25 19.61 12.52
N SER A 70 -3.93 18.38 12.11
CA SER A 70 -3.17 17.41 12.93
C SER A 70 -1.70 17.74 13.11
N ALA A 71 -1.06 18.42 12.14
CA ALA A 71 0.34 18.84 12.25
C ALA A 71 0.57 19.86 13.38
N LYS A 72 -0.46 20.64 13.72
CA LYS A 72 -0.40 21.61 14.84
C LYS A 72 -0.65 20.94 16.20
N LEU A 73 -1.28 19.76 16.22
CA LEU A 73 -1.65 19.06 17.46
C LEU A 73 -0.49 18.25 18.08
N LEU A 74 0.51 17.87 17.28
CA LEU A 74 1.68 17.12 17.75
C LEU A 74 2.80 18.01 18.30
N LEU A 75 2.76 19.32 18.05
CA LEU A 75 3.82 20.26 18.45
C LEU A 75 3.66 20.83 19.87
N TYR A 76 2.50 20.66 20.52
CA TYR A 76 2.27 21.19 21.88
C TYR A 76 2.31 20.11 22.97
N ARG A 77 2.72 18.87 22.65
CA ARG A 77 2.79 17.74 23.59
C ARG A 77 4.24 17.39 24.02
N THR A 78 5.14 18.36 24.02
CA THR A 78 6.48 18.29 24.63
C THR A 78 6.60 19.30 25.76
#